data_AF-M1A485-F1
#
_entry.id   AF-M1A485-F1
#
_cell.length_a   1.000
_cell.length_b   1.000
_cell.length_c   1.000
_cell.angle_alpha   90.00
_cell.angle_beta   90.00
_cell.angle_gamma   90.00
#
_symmetry.space_group_name_H-M   'P 1'
#
loop_
_entity.id
_entity.type
_entity.pdbx_description
1 polymer ?
#
loop_
_entity_poly.entity_id
_entity_poly.type
_entity_poly.pdbx_seq_one_letter_code
_entity_poly.pdbx_strand_id
1 'polypeptide(L)'
;MLTAIKSPSSPSCRYFKTQFSVPKSLTLALSIQLQSRNLKISNCLSLNKPNNQSTNASGEAAAGTDTLRIILAAGGTGGHIYPAIAIADDLKVLDPNAQILFVGLQTGMESTAVPTAGYSFEPIHAAPLGRPLFSLYNLFVLPFVLVKSLIKSSQILKEFKPHIVIGTGGFVSFPICLAASLRGIKLAIQEQNSVPGIANRVLSLFAYNVFVAFNSSVDCFWQKNKCVVCGNPVRLSLRQYASKAVGRRHFFSNAVVGKGDGKVVLILGGSLGANALNVAILHLYSEMLKERKDLFLIWQTGVLAYDEMESLVKFHPRLYITP
;
A
#
# COMPACT_ATOMS: atom_id res chain seq x y z
N MET A 1 -23.86 40.22 43.59
CA MET A 1 -24.93 40.67 42.67
C MET A 1 -24.37 40.61 41.25
N LEU A 2 -25.14 40.08 40.31
CA LEU A 2 -24.85 39.80 38.88
C LEU A 2 -24.22 38.41 38.60
N THR A 3 -25.03 37.35 38.46
CA THR A 3 -25.71 36.81 37.25
C THR A 3 -24.82 36.03 36.28
N ALA A 4 -25.11 34.73 36.23
CA ALA A 4 -24.67 33.77 35.23
C ALA A 4 -25.22 34.10 33.84
N ILE A 5 -24.39 33.89 32.80
CA ILE A 5 -24.83 33.86 31.40
C ILE A 5 -24.32 32.56 30.76
N LYS A 6 -25.28 31.85 30.15
CA LYS A 6 -25.22 30.55 29.49
C LYS A 6 -24.32 30.53 28.26
N SER A 7 -23.64 29.41 28.03
CA SER A 7 -23.03 29.04 26.75
C SER A 7 -24.09 28.58 25.73
N PRO A 8 -23.97 28.90 24.43
CA PRO A 8 -24.85 28.37 23.42
C PRO A 8 -24.45 26.94 22.98
N SER A 9 -25.49 26.20 22.62
CA SER A 9 -25.61 24.81 22.21
C SER A 9 -24.82 24.41 20.96
N SER A 10 -24.20 23.23 21.01
CA SER A 10 -23.68 22.47 19.87
C SER A 10 -24.80 21.64 19.19
N PRO A 11 -24.73 21.41 17.86
CA PRO A 11 -25.74 20.63 17.15
C PRO A 11 -25.55 19.13 17.37
N SER A 12 -26.68 18.47 17.63
CA SER A 12 -26.86 17.05 17.93
C SER A 12 -26.56 16.13 16.75
N CYS A 13 -25.59 15.22 16.91
CA CYS A 13 -25.40 14.05 16.04
C CYS A 13 -26.14 12.84 16.66
N ARG A 14 -27.20 12.36 15.98
CA ARG A 14 -28.01 11.22 16.42
C ARG A 14 -27.24 9.90 16.30
N TYR A 15 -26.78 9.35 17.43
CA TYR A 15 -26.40 7.94 17.51
C TYR A 15 -27.62 7.10 17.90
N PHE A 16 -28.02 6.19 17.02
CA PHE A 16 -28.95 5.11 17.32
C PHE A 16 -28.31 4.17 18.36
N LYS A 17 -28.80 4.20 19.60
CA LYS A 17 -28.55 3.15 20.61
C LYS A 17 -29.64 2.10 20.46
N THR A 18 -29.33 0.93 19.93
CA THR A 18 -30.14 -0.27 20.13
C THR A 18 -29.66 -0.95 21.41
N GLN A 19 -30.51 -0.89 22.44
CA GLN A 19 -30.39 -1.69 23.65
C GLN A 19 -30.77 -3.14 23.30
N PHE A 20 -29.89 -4.10 23.59
CA PHE A 20 -30.29 -5.50 23.74
C PHE A 20 -29.85 -5.98 25.11
N SER A 21 -30.87 -6.31 25.91
CA SER A 21 -30.78 -6.93 27.23
C SER A 21 -30.35 -8.39 27.10
N VAL A 22 -29.46 -8.81 27.99
CA VAL A 22 -28.97 -10.18 28.13
C VAL A 22 -29.83 -10.92 29.15
N PRO A 23 -30.46 -12.07 28.82
CA PRO A 23 -30.89 -13.02 29.83
C PRO A 23 -29.75 -13.98 30.18
N LYS A 24 -29.58 -14.21 31.49
CA LYS A 24 -28.68 -15.22 32.05
C LYS A 24 -29.27 -16.63 31.91
N SER A 25 -28.37 -17.61 31.87
CA SER A 25 -28.54 -19.06 32.05
C SER A 25 -29.01 -19.87 30.84
N LEU A 26 -28.09 -20.67 30.31
CA LEU A 26 -28.20 -22.13 30.34
C LEU A 26 -26.81 -22.72 30.05
N THR A 27 -26.28 -23.44 31.03
CA THR A 27 -25.04 -24.22 30.93
C THR A 27 -25.35 -25.50 30.16
N LEU A 28 -24.72 -25.71 29.00
CA LEU A 28 -24.66 -27.02 28.38
C LEU A 28 -23.23 -27.27 27.89
N ALA A 29 -22.55 -28.18 28.58
CA ALA A 29 -21.29 -28.73 28.12
C ALA A 29 -21.56 -29.70 26.97
N LEU A 30 -20.86 -29.54 25.85
CA LEU A 30 -20.67 -30.63 24.89
C LEU A 30 -19.27 -30.53 24.29
N SER A 31 -18.43 -31.46 24.71
CA SER A 31 -17.11 -31.74 24.14
C SER A 31 -17.26 -32.41 22.78
N ILE A 32 -16.71 -31.85 21.70
CA ILE A 32 -16.44 -32.59 20.45
C ILE A 32 -15.07 -32.21 19.89
N GLN A 33 -14.32 -33.26 19.56
CA GLN A 33 -12.95 -33.34 19.08
C GLN A 33 -12.66 -32.66 17.72
N LEU A 34 -11.37 -32.33 17.57
CA LEU A 34 -10.53 -32.20 16.37
C LEU A 34 -11.20 -32.09 14.98
N GLN A 35 -10.73 -31.11 14.20
CA GLN A 35 -10.24 -31.39 12.85
C GLN A 35 -9.15 -30.38 12.47
N SER A 36 -7.91 -30.87 12.37
CA SER A 36 -6.81 -30.20 11.67
C SER A 36 -7.20 -30.01 10.21
N ARG A 37 -7.52 -28.78 9.81
CA ARG A 37 -7.76 -28.47 8.41
C ARG A 37 -6.40 -28.38 7.69
N ASN A 38 -6.09 -29.44 6.96
CA ASN A 38 -5.08 -29.45 5.91
C ASN A 38 -5.32 -28.26 4.96
N LEU A 39 -4.39 -27.30 4.97
CA LEU A 39 -4.31 -26.26 3.95
C LEU A 39 -3.98 -26.92 2.61
N LYS A 40 -5.00 -27.15 1.78
CA LYS A 40 -4.79 -27.44 0.36
C LYS A 40 -4.28 -26.16 -0.30
N ILE A 41 -2.97 -26.10 -0.51
CA ILE A 41 -2.34 -25.19 -1.46
C ILE A 41 -2.92 -25.56 -2.83
N SER A 42 -3.83 -24.74 -3.35
CA SER A 42 -4.28 -24.86 -4.72
C SER A 42 -3.12 -24.43 -5.62
N ASN A 43 -2.45 -25.42 -6.22
CA ASN A 43 -1.48 -25.24 -7.28
C ASN A 43 -2.10 -24.46 -8.45
N CYS A 44 -1.84 -23.17 -8.53
CA CYS A 44 -2.09 -22.36 -9.72
C CYS A 44 -0.76 -22.13 -10.43
N LEU A 45 -0.45 -23.00 -11.39
CA LEU A 45 0.40 -22.83 -12.58
C LEU A 45 0.92 -24.21 -13.01
N SER A 46 0.10 -24.96 -13.74
CA SER A 46 0.62 -26.06 -14.56
C SER A 46 1.17 -25.48 -15.86
N LEU A 47 2.44 -25.10 -15.86
CA LEU A 47 3.20 -24.96 -17.10
C LEU A 47 3.54 -26.38 -17.56
N ASN A 48 2.83 -26.87 -18.58
CA ASN A 48 3.21 -28.11 -19.25
C ASN A 48 4.60 -27.92 -19.88
N LYS A 49 5.64 -28.46 -19.25
CA LYS A 49 6.92 -28.70 -19.92
C LYS A 49 6.81 -29.99 -20.72
N PRO A 50 7.09 -30.00 -22.03
CA PRO A 50 7.23 -31.25 -22.77
C PRO A 50 8.46 -32.02 -22.26
N ASN A 51 8.31 -33.33 -22.09
CA ASN A 51 9.39 -34.27 -21.84
C ASN A 51 10.38 -34.24 -23.02
N ASN A 52 11.62 -33.83 -22.80
CA ASN A 52 12.69 -34.06 -23.76
C ASN A 52 13.32 -35.43 -23.50
N GLN A 53 12.94 -36.40 -24.32
CA GLN A 53 13.80 -37.53 -24.63
C GLN A 53 14.95 -37.04 -25.50
N SER A 54 16.14 -37.55 -25.22
CA SER A 54 17.39 -37.28 -25.93
C SER A 54 17.35 -37.82 -27.36
N THR A 55 17.53 -36.94 -28.35
CA THR A 55 18.20 -37.27 -29.61
C THR A 55 18.95 -36.05 -30.14
N ASN A 56 20.26 -36.21 -30.33
CA ASN A 56 21.15 -35.24 -30.94
C ASN A 56 20.78 -34.99 -32.41
N ALA A 57 20.60 -33.73 -32.81
CA ALA A 57 20.83 -33.27 -34.17
C ALA A 57 21.04 -31.74 -34.17
N SER A 58 22.10 -31.32 -34.86
CA SER A 58 22.49 -29.93 -35.15
C SER A 58 21.43 -29.19 -35.97
N GLY A 59 21.08 -27.96 -35.58
CA GLY A 59 20.29 -27.03 -36.40
C GLY A 59 19.52 -26.00 -35.57
N GLU A 60 19.76 -24.72 -35.88
CA GLU A 60 18.92 -23.55 -35.60
C GLU A 60 18.35 -23.38 -34.18
N ALA A 61 18.96 -22.47 -33.42
CA ALA A 61 18.41 -21.94 -32.17
C ALA A 61 17.18 -21.03 -32.43
N ALA A 62 16.05 -21.65 -32.77
CA ALA A 62 14.72 -21.08 -32.64
C ALA A 62 14.07 -21.64 -31.37
N ALA A 63 14.25 -20.96 -30.24
CA ALA A 63 13.53 -21.26 -29.01
C ALA A 63 13.25 -19.94 -28.25
N GLY A 64 12.20 -19.23 -28.67
CA GLY A 64 11.66 -18.10 -27.94
C GLY A 64 11.09 -18.60 -26.61
N THR A 65 11.85 -18.51 -25.54
CA THR A 65 11.28 -18.51 -24.19
C THR A 65 10.48 -17.23 -24.07
N ASP A 66 9.15 -17.31 -24.13
CA ASP A 66 8.29 -16.13 -23.96
C ASP A 66 8.42 -15.64 -22.50
N THR A 67 9.39 -14.77 -22.28
CA THR A 67 9.73 -14.19 -20.99
C THR A 67 8.50 -13.51 -20.41
N LEU A 68 8.15 -13.81 -19.15
CA LEU A 68 6.96 -13.26 -18.51
C LEU A 68 7.05 -11.73 -18.39
N ARG A 69 6.27 -11.00 -19.20
CA ARG A 69 6.15 -9.54 -19.16
C ARG A 69 4.96 -9.07 -18.31
N ILE A 70 5.22 -8.23 -17.32
CA ILE A 70 4.24 -7.76 -16.33
C ILE A 70 4.31 -6.24 -16.22
N ILE A 71 3.16 -5.57 -16.21
CA ILE A 71 3.08 -4.16 -15.80
C ILE A 71 2.52 -4.04 -14.40
N LEU A 72 3.18 -3.25 -13.56
CA LEU A 72 2.69 -2.83 -12.25
C LEU A 72 2.30 -1.36 -12.28
N ALA A 73 1.03 -1.08 -12.02
CA ALA A 73 0.47 0.27 -12.02
C ALA A 73 0.22 0.72 -10.58
N ALA A 74 1.01 1.67 -10.11
CA ALA A 74 0.98 2.14 -8.73
C ALA A 74 1.35 3.63 -8.66
N GLY A 75 0.71 4.38 -7.76
CA GLY A 75 1.09 5.78 -7.55
C GLY A 75 0.25 6.52 -6.52
N GLY A 76 0.68 7.75 -6.24
CA GLY A 76 0.02 8.68 -5.32
C GLY A 76 0.57 8.64 -3.89
N THR A 77 0.59 7.48 -3.24
CA THR A 77 1.17 7.34 -1.88
C THR A 77 1.95 6.03 -1.73
N GLY A 78 2.79 5.96 -0.69
CA GLY A 78 3.56 4.75 -0.37
C GLY A 78 2.66 3.51 -0.15
N GLY A 79 1.41 3.71 0.27
CA GLY A 79 0.45 2.62 0.48
C GLY A 79 0.09 1.83 -0.78
N HIS A 80 0.27 2.40 -1.97
CA HIS A 80 0.06 1.69 -3.24
C HIS A 80 1.39 1.27 -3.90
N ILE A 81 2.43 2.10 -3.74
CA ILE A 81 3.75 1.90 -4.37
C ILE A 81 4.48 0.71 -3.75
N TYR A 82 4.54 0.64 -2.41
CA TYR A 82 5.35 -0.37 -1.74
C TYR A 82 4.79 -1.80 -1.84
N PRO A 83 3.47 -2.03 -1.83
CA PRO A 83 2.91 -3.34 -2.18
C PRO A 83 3.21 -3.74 -3.62
N ALA A 84 3.22 -2.80 -4.57
CA ALA A 84 3.58 -3.10 -5.95
C ALA A 84 5.04 -3.55 -6.07
N ILE A 85 5.96 -2.88 -5.37
CA ILE A 85 7.36 -3.29 -5.27
C ILE A 85 7.47 -4.68 -4.61
N ALA A 86 6.75 -4.92 -3.52
CA ALA A 86 6.77 -6.24 -2.87
C ALA A 86 6.26 -7.37 -3.78
N ILE A 87 5.22 -7.11 -4.59
CA ILE A 87 4.74 -8.05 -5.61
C ILE A 87 5.84 -8.27 -6.67
N ALA A 88 6.50 -7.22 -7.14
CA ALA A 88 7.60 -7.33 -8.11
C ALA A 88 8.76 -8.17 -7.57
N ASP A 89 9.15 -7.94 -6.32
CA ASP A 89 10.22 -8.67 -5.64
C ASP A 89 9.91 -10.16 -5.58
N ASP A 90 8.72 -10.53 -5.10
CA ASP A 90 8.30 -11.94 -5.02
C ASP A 90 8.19 -12.56 -6.44
N LEU A 91 7.74 -11.81 -7.45
CA LEU A 91 7.71 -12.28 -8.86
C LEU A 91 9.11 -12.53 -9.42
N LYS A 92 10.09 -11.65 -9.13
CA LYS A 92 11.49 -11.84 -9.53
C LYS A 92 12.16 -13.00 -8.84
N VAL A 93 11.78 -13.31 -7.60
CA VAL A 93 12.24 -14.52 -6.89
C VAL A 93 11.70 -15.78 -7.57
N LEU A 94 10.45 -15.77 -8.02
CA LEU A 94 9.81 -16.91 -8.69
C LEU A 94 10.33 -17.11 -10.13
N ASP A 95 10.50 -16.03 -10.88
CA ASP A 95 11.05 -16.03 -12.24
C ASP A 95 12.06 -14.87 -12.41
N PRO A 96 13.37 -15.15 -12.30
CA PRO A 96 14.41 -14.14 -12.46
C PRO A 96 14.40 -13.46 -13.82
N ASN A 97 13.91 -14.15 -14.87
CA ASN A 97 13.88 -13.63 -16.23
C ASN A 97 12.68 -12.71 -16.46
N ALA A 98 11.65 -12.73 -15.61
CA ALA A 98 10.45 -11.92 -15.78
C ALA A 98 10.78 -10.44 -16.01
N GLN A 99 10.18 -9.83 -17.02
CA GLN A 99 10.33 -8.41 -17.33
C GLN A 99 9.20 -7.66 -16.63
N ILE A 100 9.57 -6.71 -15.77
CA ILE A 100 8.61 -5.95 -14.96
C ILE A 100 8.78 -4.48 -15.29
N LEU A 101 7.69 -3.85 -15.72
CA LEU A 101 7.62 -2.42 -15.97
C LEU A 101 6.62 -1.77 -15.02
N PHE A 102 7.06 -0.74 -14.32
CA PHE A 102 6.17 0.09 -13.51
C PHE A 102 5.65 1.27 -14.32
N VAL A 103 4.39 1.62 -14.07
CA VAL A 103 3.74 2.78 -14.68
C VAL A 103 3.14 3.66 -13.59
N GLY A 104 3.48 4.95 -13.60
CA GLY A 104 3.03 5.90 -12.58
C GLY A 104 3.20 7.38 -12.97
N LEU A 105 3.09 8.30 -12.02
CA LEU A 105 3.31 9.73 -12.26
C LEU A 105 4.78 10.10 -12.18
N GLN A 106 5.26 10.90 -13.13
CA GLN A 106 6.62 11.46 -13.10
C GLN A 106 6.89 12.28 -11.83
N THR A 107 5.88 13.00 -11.34
CA THR A 107 5.98 13.88 -10.16
C THR A 107 5.62 13.17 -8.84
N GLY A 108 5.24 11.89 -8.89
CA GLY A 108 4.85 11.12 -7.72
C GLY A 108 6.06 10.47 -7.02
N MET A 109 5.86 10.01 -5.80
CA MET A 109 6.89 9.28 -5.03
C MET A 109 7.36 8.01 -5.76
N GLU A 110 6.50 7.44 -6.61
CA GLU A 110 6.80 6.29 -7.45
C GLU A 110 8.00 6.51 -8.40
N SER A 111 8.19 7.72 -8.93
CA SER A 111 9.26 7.99 -9.90
C SER A 111 10.65 7.90 -9.30
N THR A 112 10.74 7.99 -7.97
CA THR A 112 11.99 7.77 -7.21
C THR A 112 12.02 6.37 -6.62
N ALA A 113 10.96 5.96 -5.90
CA ALA A 113 10.94 4.71 -5.15
C ALA A 113 11.11 3.46 -6.04
N VAL A 114 10.54 3.47 -7.25
CA VAL A 114 10.60 2.32 -8.17
C VAL A 114 11.99 2.15 -8.78
N PRO A 115 12.63 3.18 -9.38
CA PRO A 115 14.01 3.06 -9.86
C PRO A 115 15.01 2.70 -8.76
N THR A 116 14.85 3.26 -7.55
CA THR A 116 15.69 2.88 -6.39
C THR A 116 15.56 1.40 -6.02
N ALA A 117 14.39 0.80 -6.25
CA ALA A 117 14.18 -0.63 -6.07
C ALA A 117 14.71 -1.50 -7.24
N GLY A 118 15.28 -0.88 -8.28
CA GLY A 118 15.89 -1.59 -9.41
C GLY A 118 14.94 -1.95 -10.55
N TYR A 119 13.75 -1.34 -10.60
CA TYR A 119 12.75 -1.62 -11.65
C TYR A 119 12.65 -0.50 -12.69
N SER A 120 12.33 -0.87 -13.93
CA SER A 120 12.02 0.07 -15.00
C SER A 120 10.73 0.84 -14.71
N PHE A 121 10.71 2.14 -15.03
CA PHE A 121 9.59 3.03 -14.77
C PHE A 121 9.23 3.84 -16.02
N GLU A 122 7.95 3.83 -16.40
CA GLU A 122 7.39 4.64 -17.48
C GLU A 122 6.35 5.64 -16.92
N PRO A 123 6.55 6.96 -17.12
CA PRO A 123 5.60 7.94 -16.65
C PRO A 123 4.36 8.02 -17.55
N ILE A 124 3.21 8.22 -16.91
CA ILE A 124 1.96 8.64 -17.54
C ILE A 124 1.45 9.93 -16.90
N HIS A 125 0.51 10.56 -17.59
CA HIS A 125 -0.31 11.58 -16.95
C HIS A 125 -1.39 10.90 -16.11
N ALA A 126 -1.77 11.53 -15.01
CA ALA A 126 -2.96 11.19 -14.24
C ALA A 126 -3.33 12.42 -13.41
N ALA A 127 -4.62 12.60 -13.17
CA ALA A 127 -5.12 13.66 -12.29
C ALA A 127 -6.06 13.05 -11.25
N PRO A 128 -5.97 13.48 -9.98
CA PRO A 128 -6.90 13.02 -8.96
C PRO A 128 -8.30 13.57 -9.25
N LEU A 129 -9.31 12.84 -8.79
CA LEU A 129 -10.68 13.32 -8.81
C LEU A 129 -10.83 14.43 -7.77
N GLY A 130 -11.14 15.65 -8.24
CA GLY A 130 -11.36 16.80 -7.37
C GLY A 130 -12.56 16.61 -6.45
N ARG A 131 -12.53 17.25 -5.28
CA ARG A 131 -13.65 17.35 -4.35
C ARG A 131 -14.10 18.81 -4.27
N PRO A 132 -15.39 19.14 -4.46
CA PRO A 132 -16.54 18.25 -4.71
C PRO A 132 -16.52 17.60 -6.10
N LEU A 133 -17.27 16.50 -6.26
CA LEU A 133 -17.30 15.71 -7.50
C LEU A 133 -17.77 16.52 -8.72
N PHE A 134 -18.76 17.39 -8.56
CA PHE A 134 -19.29 18.28 -9.60
C PHE A 134 -18.49 19.59 -9.76
N SER A 135 -17.17 19.52 -9.63
CA SER A 135 -16.29 20.65 -9.90
C SER A 135 -16.12 20.86 -11.41
N LEU A 136 -16.05 22.11 -11.86
CA LEU A 136 -15.70 22.48 -13.24
C LEU A 136 -14.37 21.83 -13.68
N TYR A 137 -13.43 21.66 -12.75
CA TYR A 137 -12.19 20.93 -13.00
C TYR A 137 -12.44 19.48 -13.44
N ASN A 138 -13.31 18.76 -12.72
CA ASN A 138 -13.64 17.37 -13.04
C ASN A 138 -14.43 17.25 -14.34
N LEU A 139 -15.20 18.27 -14.71
CA LEU A 139 -16.03 18.25 -15.93
C LEU A 139 -15.21 18.57 -17.18
N PHE A 140 -14.27 19.51 -17.11
CA PHE A 140 -13.55 20.00 -18.29
C PHE A 140 -12.10 19.49 -18.39
N VAL A 141 -11.37 19.39 -17.28
CA VAL A 141 -9.93 19.07 -17.29
C VAL A 141 -9.70 17.57 -17.19
N LEU A 142 -10.39 16.91 -16.27
CA LEU A 142 -10.18 15.49 -15.99
C LEU A 142 -10.42 14.59 -17.22
N PRO A 143 -11.46 14.78 -18.06
CA PRO A 143 -11.65 13.96 -19.26
C PRO A 143 -10.52 14.11 -20.27
N PHE A 144 -10.01 15.34 -20.46
CA PHE A 144 -8.89 15.59 -21.36
C PHE A 144 -7.61 14.90 -20.88
N VAL A 145 -7.29 15.01 -19.58
CA VAL A 145 -6.17 14.31 -18.97
C VAL A 145 -6.34 12.80 -19.11
N LEU A 146 -7.54 12.27 -18.85
CA LEU A 146 -7.82 10.84 -18.96
C LEU A 146 -7.62 10.33 -20.39
N VAL A 147 -8.14 11.02 -21.42
CA VAL A 147 -7.94 10.64 -22.83
C VAL A 147 -6.45 10.63 -23.19
N LYS A 148 -5.71 11.67 -22.82
CA LYS A 148 -4.26 11.72 -23.05
C LYS A 148 -3.53 10.55 -22.37
N SER A 149 -3.93 10.24 -21.14
CA SER A 149 -3.37 9.16 -20.33
C SER A 149 -3.69 7.79 -20.91
N LEU A 150 -4.90 7.61 -21.45
CA LEU A 150 -5.32 6.39 -22.15
C LEU A 150 -4.53 6.19 -23.43
N ILE A 151 -4.28 7.23 -24.22
CA ILE A 151 -3.46 7.15 -25.44
C ILE A 151 -2.04 6.72 -25.10
N LYS A 152 -1.38 7.37 -24.14
CA LYS A 152 -0.02 6.98 -23.70
C LYS A 152 0.00 5.57 -23.11
N SER A 153 -1.00 5.21 -22.31
CA SER A 153 -1.15 3.85 -21.77
C SER A 153 -1.27 2.81 -22.89
N SER A 154 -2.06 3.12 -23.92
CA SER A 154 -2.24 2.30 -25.12
C SER A 154 -0.91 2.12 -25.88
N GLN A 155 -0.06 3.16 -25.95
CA GLN A 155 1.29 3.04 -26.53
C GLN A 155 2.18 2.11 -25.70
N ILE A 156 2.29 2.34 -24.39
CA ILE A 156 3.08 1.51 -23.47
C ILE A 156 2.67 0.03 -23.58
N LEU A 157 1.37 -0.26 -23.56
CA LEU A 157 0.85 -1.62 -23.68
C LEU A 157 1.19 -2.27 -25.04
N LYS A 158 1.28 -1.48 -26.12
CA LYS A 158 1.59 -1.97 -27.47
C LYS A 158 3.08 -2.29 -27.61
N GLU A 159 3.93 -1.45 -27.03
CA GLU A 159 5.39 -1.59 -27.06
C GLU A 159 5.85 -2.72 -26.13
N PHE A 160 5.37 -2.71 -24.88
CA PHE A 160 5.79 -3.68 -23.87
C PHE A 160 5.11 -5.05 -24.01
N LYS A 161 3.90 -5.12 -24.60
CA LYS A 161 3.14 -6.38 -24.80
C LYS A 161 3.05 -7.25 -23.52
N PRO A 162 2.51 -6.71 -22.41
CA PRO A 162 2.42 -7.47 -21.17
C PRO A 162 1.43 -8.63 -21.26
N HIS A 163 1.70 -9.70 -20.52
CA HIS A 163 0.76 -10.81 -20.33
C HIS A 163 -0.30 -10.47 -19.28
N ILE A 164 0.06 -9.62 -18.30
CA ILE A 164 -0.82 -9.18 -17.23
C ILE A 164 -0.45 -7.77 -16.76
N VAL A 165 -1.46 -7.00 -16.38
CA VAL A 165 -1.32 -5.72 -15.67
C VAL A 165 -1.84 -5.90 -14.26
N ILE A 166 -1.09 -5.40 -13.28
CA ILE A 166 -1.45 -5.46 -11.86
C ILE A 166 -1.60 -4.03 -11.36
N GLY A 167 -2.83 -3.64 -11.00
CA GLY A 167 -3.12 -2.33 -10.41
C GLY A 167 -3.17 -2.41 -8.89
N THR A 168 -2.34 -1.65 -8.20
CA THR A 168 -2.33 -1.61 -6.72
C THR A 168 -3.10 -0.43 -6.13
N GLY A 169 -3.89 0.27 -6.95
CA GLY A 169 -4.69 1.42 -6.53
C GLY A 169 -4.04 2.78 -6.83
N GLY A 170 -4.60 3.82 -6.21
CA GLY A 170 -4.35 5.21 -6.59
C GLY A 170 -5.08 5.61 -7.89
N PHE A 171 -5.37 6.90 -8.05
CA PHE A 171 -5.93 7.43 -9.30
C PHE A 171 -4.97 7.26 -10.48
N VAL A 172 -3.67 7.11 -10.17
CA VAL A 172 -2.58 6.92 -11.13
C VAL A 172 -2.70 5.60 -11.89
N SER A 173 -3.13 4.52 -11.24
CA SER A 173 -3.22 3.20 -11.90
C SER A 173 -4.40 3.08 -12.87
N PHE A 174 -5.37 4.00 -12.79
CA PHE A 174 -6.62 3.91 -13.53
C PHE A 174 -6.47 3.87 -15.06
N PRO A 175 -5.72 4.79 -15.71
CA PRO A 175 -5.67 4.84 -17.18
C PRO A 175 -5.05 3.57 -17.79
N ILE A 176 -3.93 3.09 -17.25
CA ILE A 176 -3.24 1.91 -17.77
C ILE A 176 -4.04 0.63 -17.54
N CYS A 177 -4.69 0.47 -16.38
CA CYS A 177 -5.53 -0.69 -16.10
C CYS A 177 -6.80 -0.72 -16.98
N LEU A 178 -7.41 0.45 -17.20
CA LEU A 178 -8.56 0.56 -18.10
C LEU A 178 -8.16 0.26 -19.55
N ALA A 179 -7.05 0.85 -20.03
CA ALA A 179 -6.54 0.59 -21.38
C ALA A 179 -6.17 -0.89 -21.59
N ALA A 180 -5.63 -1.56 -20.57
CA ALA A 180 -5.33 -2.99 -20.61
C ALA A 180 -6.61 -3.82 -20.74
N SER A 181 -7.63 -3.49 -19.93
CA SER A 181 -8.93 -4.16 -19.96
C SER A 181 -9.63 -4.02 -21.31
N LEU A 182 -9.62 -2.81 -21.90
CA LEU A 182 -10.19 -2.53 -23.22
C LEU A 182 -9.49 -3.31 -24.36
N ARG A 183 -8.24 -3.73 -24.15
CA ARG A 183 -7.46 -4.53 -25.10
C ARG A 183 -7.51 -6.04 -24.82
N GLY A 184 -8.28 -6.49 -23.83
CA GLY A 184 -8.36 -7.90 -23.45
C GLY A 184 -7.10 -8.43 -22.75
N ILE A 185 -6.22 -7.55 -22.25
CA ILE A 185 -5.06 -7.94 -21.46
C ILE A 185 -5.55 -8.28 -20.04
N LYS A 186 -5.03 -9.36 -19.46
CA LYS A 186 -5.41 -9.79 -18.10
C LYS A 186 -5.10 -8.68 -17.09
N LEU A 187 -6.07 -8.38 -16.23
CA LEU A 187 -5.95 -7.41 -15.16
C LEU A 187 -6.11 -8.10 -13.80
N ALA A 188 -5.20 -7.84 -12.88
CA ALA A 188 -5.37 -8.14 -11.46
C ALA A 188 -5.34 -6.84 -10.65
N ILE A 189 -6.11 -6.80 -9.56
CA ILE A 189 -6.13 -5.65 -8.64
C ILE A 189 -5.66 -6.09 -7.26
N GLN A 190 -4.86 -5.26 -6.60
CA GLN A 190 -4.50 -5.39 -5.19
C GLN A 190 -5.07 -4.20 -4.42
N GLU A 191 -5.93 -4.47 -3.43
CA GLU A 191 -6.50 -3.48 -2.52
C GLU A 191 -5.94 -3.63 -1.10
N GLN A 192 -5.33 -2.55 -0.61
CA GLN A 192 -4.66 -2.53 0.69
C GLN A 192 -5.56 -2.07 1.83
N ASN A 193 -6.61 -1.32 1.51
CA ASN A 193 -7.44 -0.64 2.50
C ASN A 193 -8.64 -1.50 2.90
N SER A 194 -9.16 -1.24 4.10
CA SER A 194 -10.44 -1.81 4.57
C SER A 194 -11.65 -1.28 3.78
N VAL A 195 -11.51 -0.10 3.17
CA VAL A 195 -12.49 0.50 2.26
C VAL A 195 -11.79 0.79 0.93
N PRO A 196 -12.22 0.16 -0.18
CA PRO A 196 -11.53 0.29 -1.45
C PRO A 196 -11.65 1.70 -2.03
N GLY A 197 -10.57 2.12 -2.70
CA GLY A 197 -10.58 3.36 -3.47
C GLY A 197 -11.53 3.28 -4.67
N ILE A 198 -12.04 4.42 -5.13
CA ILE A 198 -12.96 4.50 -6.28
C ILE A 198 -12.34 3.82 -7.52
N ALA A 199 -11.04 4.04 -7.78
CA ALA A 199 -10.35 3.45 -8.91
C ALA A 199 -10.37 1.90 -8.85
N ASN A 200 -9.94 1.31 -7.74
CA ASN A 200 -9.96 -0.14 -7.56
C ASN A 200 -11.37 -0.72 -7.60
N ARG A 201 -12.34 -0.01 -7.01
CA ARG A 201 -13.74 -0.41 -7.05
C ARG A 201 -14.21 -0.51 -8.51
N VAL A 202 -14.03 0.53 -9.33
CA VAL A 202 -14.37 0.54 -10.77
C VAL A 202 -13.61 -0.54 -11.55
N LEU A 203 -12.29 -0.61 -11.40
CA LEU A 203 -11.45 -1.56 -12.14
C LEU A 203 -11.74 -3.03 -11.78
N SER A 204 -12.28 -3.30 -10.59
CA SER A 204 -12.64 -4.66 -10.16
C SER A 204 -13.64 -5.35 -11.09
N LEU A 205 -14.49 -4.58 -11.79
CA LEU A 205 -15.45 -5.13 -12.75
C LEU A 205 -14.75 -5.80 -13.93
N PHE A 206 -13.59 -5.27 -14.33
CA PHE A 206 -12.79 -5.74 -15.46
C PHE A 206 -11.68 -6.71 -15.03
N ALA A 207 -11.30 -6.69 -13.75
CA ALA A 207 -10.26 -7.55 -13.22
C ALA A 207 -10.65 -9.03 -13.32
N TYR A 208 -9.66 -9.88 -13.56
CA TYR A 208 -9.78 -11.33 -13.45
C TYR A 208 -9.94 -11.72 -11.98
N ASN A 209 -9.01 -11.27 -11.13
CA ASN A 209 -9.05 -11.44 -9.68
C ASN A 209 -8.77 -10.10 -8.97
N VAL A 210 -9.35 -9.96 -7.78
CA VAL A 210 -9.12 -8.83 -6.87
C VAL A 210 -8.54 -9.37 -5.56
N PHE A 211 -7.27 -9.12 -5.33
CA PHE A 211 -6.59 -9.47 -4.09
C PHE A 211 -6.88 -8.39 -3.05
N VAL A 212 -7.35 -8.81 -1.87
CA VAL A 212 -7.72 -7.88 -0.80
C VAL A 212 -6.97 -8.19 0.49
N ALA A 213 -6.65 -7.13 1.23
CA ALA A 213 -5.97 -7.25 2.52
C ALA A 213 -6.90 -7.72 3.64
N PHE A 214 -8.17 -7.31 3.61
CA PHE A 214 -9.11 -7.54 4.70
C PHE A 214 -10.41 -8.19 4.20
N ASN A 215 -11.00 -9.03 5.04
CA ASN A 215 -12.34 -9.60 4.78
C ASN A 215 -13.40 -8.49 4.62
N SER A 216 -13.31 -7.41 5.41
CA SER A 216 -14.25 -6.28 5.34
C SER A 216 -14.26 -5.59 3.97
N SER A 217 -13.15 -5.63 3.23
CA SER A 217 -13.05 -5.00 1.92
C SER A 217 -13.85 -5.75 0.85
N VAL A 218 -14.06 -7.06 1.01
CA VAL A 218 -14.79 -7.91 0.06
C VAL A 218 -16.21 -7.40 -0.16
N ASP A 219 -16.88 -6.99 0.92
CA ASP A 219 -18.26 -6.50 0.87
C ASP A 219 -18.42 -5.18 0.13
N CYS A 220 -17.33 -4.45 -0.09
CA CYS A 220 -17.33 -3.17 -0.81
C CYS A 220 -17.22 -3.31 -2.34
N PHE A 221 -16.86 -4.50 -2.83
CA PHE A 221 -16.73 -4.79 -4.26
C PHE A 221 -18.04 -5.35 -4.84
N TRP A 222 -18.31 -5.05 -6.11
CA TRP A 222 -19.52 -5.53 -6.79
C TRP A 222 -19.49 -7.04 -7.08
N GLN A 223 -18.31 -7.60 -7.40
CA GLN A 223 -18.14 -9.00 -7.77
C GLN A 223 -17.31 -9.74 -6.71
N LYS A 224 -17.96 -10.09 -5.60
CA LYS A 224 -17.29 -10.70 -4.43
C LYS A 224 -16.60 -12.03 -4.75
N ASN A 225 -17.12 -12.79 -5.71
CA ASN A 225 -16.56 -14.07 -6.15
C ASN A 225 -15.18 -13.94 -6.81
N LYS A 226 -14.79 -12.74 -7.28
CA LYS A 226 -13.45 -12.46 -7.80
C LYS A 226 -12.46 -12.08 -6.70
N CYS A 227 -12.94 -11.84 -5.48
CA CYS A 227 -12.10 -11.39 -4.39
C CYS A 227 -11.36 -12.57 -3.74
N VAL A 228 -10.05 -12.41 -3.53
CA VAL A 228 -9.19 -13.37 -2.84
C VAL A 228 -8.51 -12.65 -1.68
N VAL A 229 -8.74 -13.14 -0.47
CA VAL A 229 -8.21 -12.51 0.76
C VAL A 229 -6.80 -13.06 1.01
N CYS A 230 -5.78 -12.24 0.75
CA CYS A 230 -4.36 -12.63 0.85
C CYS A 230 -3.55 -11.78 1.83
N GLY A 231 -4.15 -10.73 2.41
CA GLY A 231 -3.41 -9.75 3.19
C GLY A 231 -2.67 -8.73 2.32
N ASN A 232 -1.78 -7.96 2.94
CA ASN A 232 -0.97 -6.97 2.25
C ASN A 232 0.42 -7.53 1.90
N PRO A 233 0.88 -7.39 0.63
CA PRO A 233 2.26 -7.68 0.26
C PRO A 233 3.24 -6.85 1.09
N VAL A 234 4.22 -7.53 1.69
CA VAL A 234 5.27 -6.92 2.51
C VAL A 234 6.61 -7.08 1.81
N ARG A 235 7.33 -5.97 1.66
CA ARG A 235 8.67 -5.88 1.03
C ARG A 235 9.64 -6.89 1.64
N LEU A 236 10.49 -7.50 0.80
CA LEU A 236 11.47 -8.49 1.25
C LEU A 236 12.43 -7.93 2.31
N SER A 237 12.82 -6.66 2.19
CA SER A 237 13.70 -5.99 3.16
C SER A 237 13.13 -5.95 4.58
N LEU A 238 11.80 -5.93 4.74
CA LEU A 238 11.13 -5.96 6.04
C LEU A 238 11.01 -7.37 6.63
N ARG A 239 11.29 -8.42 5.84
CA ARG A 239 11.32 -9.81 6.34
C ARG A 239 12.63 -10.13 7.06
N GLN A 240 13.66 -9.29 6.93
CA GLN A 240 14.93 -9.46 7.61
C GLN A 240 14.85 -8.98 9.06
N TYR A 241 15.22 -9.85 10.00
CA TYR A 241 15.19 -9.52 11.43
C TYR A 241 16.42 -8.69 11.83
N ALA A 242 16.19 -7.51 12.42
CA ALA A 242 17.22 -6.73 13.09
C ALA A 242 17.09 -6.90 14.61
N SER A 243 18.21 -7.12 15.30
CA SER A 243 18.19 -7.20 16.76
C SER A 243 17.89 -5.83 17.38
N LYS A 244 17.23 -5.83 18.56
CA LYS A 244 16.93 -4.59 19.30
C LYS A 244 18.18 -3.77 19.58
N ALA A 245 19.31 -4.43 19.87
CA ALA A 245 20.60 -3.77 20.12
C ALA A 245 21.12 -3.02 18.87
N VAL A 246 21.02 -3.65 17.70
CA VAL A 246 21.42 -3.02 16.43
C VAL A 246 20.54 -1.81 16.13
N GLY A 247 19.21 -1.95 16.25
CA GLY A 247 18.28 -0.84 16.03
C GLY A 247 18.54 0.34 16.96
N ARG A 248 18.75 0.08 18.26
CA ARG A 248 19.08 1.14 19.23
C ARG A 248 20.37 1.87 18.89
N ARG A 249 21.43 1.13 18.53
CA ARG A 249 22.71 1.74 18.15
C ARG A 249 22.61 2.56 16.86
N HIS A 250 21.78 2.12 15.92
CA HIS A 250 21.56 2.83 14.66
C HIS A 250 20.91 4.19 14.88
N PHE A 251 19.81 4.25 15.64
CA PHE A 251 19.05 5.50 15.85
C PHE A 251 19.59 6.39 16.98
N PHE A 252 20.24 5.80 18.00
CA PHE A 252 20.64 6.49 19.22
C PHE A 252 22.08 6.18 19.62
N SER A 253 23.02 6.31 18.68
CA SER A 253 24.45 6.02 18.89
C SER A 253 25.09 6.83 20.04
N ASN A 254 24.64 8.07 20.24
CA ASN A 254 25.20 9.01 21.22
C ASN A 254 24.45 9.03 22.56
N ALA A 255 23.40 8.21 22.72
CA ALA A 255 22.64 8.19 23.96
C ALA A 255 23.35 7.31 25.00
N VAL A 256 23.61 7.86 26.19
CA VAL A 256 24.04 7.08 27.36
C VAL A 256 22.84 6.26 27.82
N VAL A 257 22.66 5.07 27.25
CA VAL A 257 21.65 4.11 27.70
C VAL A 257 22.17 3.54 29.02
N GLY A 258 21.59 3.95 30.14
CA GLY A 258 21.81 3.26 31.41
C GLY A 258 21.54 1.76 31.25
N LYS A 259 22.14 0.91 32.09
CA LYS A 259 21.92 -0.55 32.11
C LYS A 259 20.42 -0.87 32.31
N GLY A 260 19.62 -0.83 31.26
CA GLY A 260 18.17 -1.00 31.34
C GLY A 260 17.46 -0.49 30.09
N ASP A 261 16.72 -1.37 29.44
CA ASP A 261 15.96 -1.18 28.22
C ASP A 261 15.01 0.05 28.24
N GLY A 262 15.53 1.22 27.86
CA GLY A 262 14.69 2.40 27.66
C GLY A 262 13.58 2.14 26.64
N LYS A 263 12.38 2.67 26.88
CA LYS A 263 11.23 2.50 25.98
C LYS A 263 11.42 3.36 24.74
N VAL A 264 11.30 2.76 23.56
CA VAL A 264 11.31 3.47 22.27
C VAL A 264 9.89 3.62 21.78
N VAL A 265 9.48 4.85 21.48
CA VAL A 265 8.21 5.16 20.84
C VAL A 265 8.50 5.59 19.41
N LEU A 266 7.91 4.85 18.47
CA LEU A 266 7.92 5.18 17.04
C LEU A 266 6.63 5.92 16.69
N ILE A 267 6.76 7.13 16.17
CA ILE A 267 5.69 8.01 15.74
C ILE A 267 5.72 8.04 14.22
N LEU A 268 4.64 7.58 13.58
CA LEU A 268 4.53 7.51 12.12
C LEU A 268 3.47 8.49 11.62
N GLY A 269 3.90 9.51 10.88
CA GLY A 269 3.02 10.43 10.15
C GLY A 269 2.57 9.88 8.79
N GLY A 270 3.16 8.78 8.32
CA GLY A 270 2.92 8.23 6.99
C GLY A 270 3.76 8.93 5.92
N SER A 271 3.70 8.43 4.67
CA SER A 271 4.65 8.83 3.62
C SER A 271 4.63 10.32 3.27
N LEU A 272 3.46 10.97 3.35
CA LEU A 272 3.33 12.42 3.13
C LEU A 272 3.41 13.23 4.43
N GLY A 273 3.33 12.56 5.58
CA GLY A 273 3.22 13.20 6.90
C GLY A 273 1.78 13.43 7.35
N ALA A 274 1.61 13.61 8.65
CA ALA A 274 0.34 13.91 9.27
C ALA A 274 0.48 15.19 10.11
N ASN A 275 0.07 16.33 9.55
CA ASN A 275 0.31 17.63 10.18
C ASN A 275 -0.26 17.73 11.61
N ALA A 276 -1.47 17.21 11.83
CA ALA A 276 -2.07 17.20 13.17
C ALA A 276 -1.23 16.41 14.19
N LEU A 277 -0.63 15.29 13.77
CA LEU A 277 0.28 14.53 14.62
C LEU A 277 1.59 15.29 14.84
N ASN A 278 2.13 15.90 13.78
CA ASN A 278 3.37 16.64 13.86
C ASN A 278 3.27 17.82 14.84
N VAL A 279 2.21 18.62 14.75
CA VAL A 279 1.94 19.73 15.66
C VAL A 279 1.75 19.24 17.10
N ALA A 280 1.02 18.12 17.29
CA ALA A 280 0.82 17.56 18.62
C ALA A 280 2.15 17.11 19.26
N ILE A 281 3.00 16.41 18.51
CA ILE A 281 4.29 15.94 19.01
C ILE A 281 5.26 17.10 19.22
N LEU A 282 5.24 18.11 18.37
CA LEU A 282 6.07 19.31 18.52
C LEU A 282 5.84 20.00 19.86
N HIS A 283 4.60 20.04 20.35
CA HIS A 283 4.28 20.63 21.65
C HIS A 283 4.58 19.72 22.84
N LEU A 284 4.63 18.40 22.65
CA LEU A 284 4.73 17.43 23.76
C LEU A 284 6.14 16.83 23.93
N TYR A 285 6.95 16.71 22.87
CA TYR A 285 8.17 15.89 22.90
C TYR A 285 9.16 16.30 24.01
N SER A 286 9.31 17.61 24.24
CA SER A 286 10.28 18.16 25.20
C SER A 286 9.89 17.80 26.63
N GLU A 287 8.61 17.92 26.98
CA GLU A 287 8.07 17.55 28.29
C GLU A 287 8.16 16.04 28.51
N MET A 288 7.72 15.26 27.50
CA MET A 288 7.79 13.79 27.54
C MET A 288 9.22 13.29 27.83
N LEU A 289 10.22 13.87 27.17
CA LEU A 289 11.62 13.48 27.34
C LEU A 289 12.22 13.95 28.67
N LYS A 290 11.76 15.08 29.22
CA LYS A 290 12.18 15.57 30.54
C LYS A 290 11.64 14.73 31.68
N GLU A 291 10.35 14.39 31.64
CA GLU A 291 9.70 13.58 32.67
C GLU A 291 10.17 12.13 32.66
N ARG A 292 10.44 11.57 31.47
CA ARG A 292 10.79 10.17 31.28
C ARG A 292 12.22 10.02 30.79
N LYS A 293 13.15 9.82 31.71
CA LYS A 293 14.58 9.57 31.42
C LYS A 293 14.82 8.25 30.68
N ASP A 294 13.87 7.32 30.75
CA ASP A 294 13.87 6.02 30.07
C ASP A 294 13.28 6.06 28.65
N LEU A 295 12.76 7.20 28.19
CA LEU A 295 12.04 7.32 26.92
C LEU A 295 12.95 7.78 25.77
N PHE A 296 12.73 7.17 24.61
CA PHE A 296 13.36 7.47 23.32
C PHE A 296 12.27 7.65 22.26
N LEU A 297 12.42 8.64 21.40
CA LEU A 297 11.45 8.98 20.36
C LEU A 297 12.09 8.84 18.98
N ILE A 298 11.43 8.10 18.10
CA ILE A 298 11.68 8.12 16.66
C ILE A 298 10.45 8.75 16.03
N TRP A 299 10.61 9.88 15.36
CA TRP A 299 9.52 10.65 14.79
C TRP A 299 9.69 10.79 13.28
N GLN A 300 8.84 10.08 12.55
CA GLN A 300 8.71 10.18 11.10
C GLN A 300 7.66 11.24 10.76
N THR A 301 8.10 12.38 10.23
CA THR A 301 7.27 13.57 10.03
C THR A 301 6.57 13.61 8.69
N GLY A 302 7.09 12.90 7.69
CA GLY A 302 6.68 13.01 6.29
C GLY A 302 7.58 13.95 5.50
N VAL A 303 7.79 13.61 4.22
CA VAL A 303 8.64 14.37 3.28
C VAL A 303 8.23 15.83 3.12
N LEU A 304 6.96 16.17 3.31
CA LEU A 304 6.45 17.53 3.14
C LEU A 304 6.70 18.43 4.36
N ALA A 305 6.79 17.85 5.55
CA ALA A 305 6.88 18.58 6.80
C ALA A 305 8.25 18.44 7.48
N TYR A 306 9.16 17.64 6.91
CA TYR A 306 10.44 17.32 7.54
C TYR A 306 11.28 18.57 7.84
N ASP A 307 11.57 19.37 6.81
CA ASP A 307 12.43 20.55 6.96
C ASP A 307 11.86 21.56 7.98
N GLU A 308 10.54 21.76 7.95
CA GLU A 308 9.84 22.62 8.92
C GLU A 308 9.99 22.07 10.34
N MET A 309 9.67 20.79 10.56
CA MET A 309 9.73 20.19 11.88
C MET A 309 11.16 20.11 12.42
N GLU A 310 12.13 19.78 11.57
CA GLU A 310 13.55 19.75 11.93
C GLU A 310 14.04 21.12 12.42
N SER A 311 13.60 22.21 11.77
CA SER A 311 13.97 23.57 12.18
C SER A 311 13.39 24.00 13.54
N LEU A 312 12.23 23.46 13.92
CA LEU A 312 11.52 23.81 15.16
C LEU A 312 11.95 22.94 16.35
N VAL A 313 12.48 21.74 16.08
CA VAL A 313 12.90 20.79 17.11
C VAL A 313 14.29 21.15 17.62
N LYS A 314 14.42 21.25 18.95
CA LYS A 314 15.72 21.38 19.59
C LYS A 314 16.38 20.01 19.66
N PHE A 315 17.66 19.94 19.29
CA PHE A 315 18.44 18.71 19.37
C PHE A 315 18.34 18.07 20.77
N HIS A 316 18.05 16.76 20.79
CA HIS A 316 18.03 15.97 22.01
C HIS A 316 18.56 14.56 21.72
N PRO A 317 19.49 14.00 22.51
CA PRO A 317 20.17 12.74 22.20
C PRO A 317 19.26 11.50 22.17
N ARG A 318 18.02 11.62 22.68
CA ARG A 318 17.00 10.57 22.68
C ARG A 318 15.83 10.83 21.72
N LEU A 319 16.00 11.79 20.81
CA LEU A 319 15.04 12.11 19.76
C LEU A 319 15.71 11.95 18.40
N TYR A 320 15.11 11.13 17.55
CA TYR A 320 15.49 10.98 16.15
C TYR A 320 14.33 11.44 15.28
N ILE A 321 14.58 12.37 14.37
CA ILE A 321 13.60 12.90 13.41
C ILE A 321 13.98 12.42 12.00
N THR A 322 12.98 12.06 11.20
CA THR A 322 13.18 11.56 9.83
C THR A 322 12.00 11.96 8.94
N PRO A 323 12.23 12.15 7.63
CA PRO A 323 11.15 12.34 6.67
C PRO A 323 10.25 11.11 6.57
#